data_AF-A0A523QT17-F1
#
_entry.id   AF-A0A523QT17-F1
#
_cell.length_a   1.000
_cell.length_b   1.000
_cell.length_c   1.000
_cell.angle_alpha   90.00
_cell.angle_beta   90.00
_cell.angle_gamma   90.00
#
_symmetry.space_group_name_H-M   'P 1'
#
loop_
_entity.id
_entity.type
_entity.pdbx_description
1 polymer ?
#
loop_
_entity_poly.entity_id
_entity_poly.type
_entity_poly.pdbx_seq_one_letter_code
_entity_poly.pdbx_strand_id
1 'polypeptide(L)'
;MVPILAPTIIALEFNPLWFAMMVVINLQAGFLSPPFATSIFYLRGAAAPELGIAYGHIIKGVYPFIAIVLVVITLCVFFPQIVLWLPGLMIR
;
A
#
# COMPACT_ATOMS: atom_id res chain seq x y z
N MET A 1 -10.30 4.07 -9.91
CA MET A 1 -11.09 3.65 -8.74
C MET A 1 -11.57 4.85 -7.91
N VAL A 2 -10.68 5.79 -7.56
CA VAL A 2 -11.02 6.99 -6.78
C VAL A 2 -12.22 7.81 -7.33
N PRO A 3 -12.34 8.11 -8.64
CA PRO A 3 -13.46 8.93 -9.14
C PRO A 3 -14.81 8.22 -9.12
N ILE A 4 -14.80 6.88 -9.20
CA ILE A 4 -16.00 6.05 -9.20
C ILE A 4 -16.57 5.94 -7.78
N LEU A 5 -15.69 5.89 -6.76
CA LEU A 5 -16.09 5.79 -5.36
C LEU A 5 -16.38 7.15 -4.73
N ALA A 6 -15.92 8.25 -5.33
CA ALA A 6 -16.18 9.63 -4.88
C ALA A 6 -17.65 9.93 -4.50
N PRO A 7 -18.66 9.68 -5.36
CA PRO A 7 -20.05 9.93 -5.00
C PRO A 7 -20.53 9.06 -3.83
N THR A 8 -20.06 7.81 -3.75
CA THR A 8 -20.42 6.88 -2.68
C THR A 8 -19.86 7.30 -1.32
N ILE A 9 -18.63 7.83 -1.28
CA ILE A 9 -17.98 8.31 -0.05
C ILE A 9 -18.77 9.50 0.53
N ILE A 10 -19.20 10.42 -0.34
CA ILE A 10 -20.00 11.58 0.04
C ILE A 10 -21.36 11.12 0.58
N ALA A 11 -22.00 10.16 -0.09
CA ALA A 11 -23.28 9.60 0.36
C ALA A 11 -23.20 8.85 1.70
N LEU A 12 -22.02 8.30 2.04
CA LEU A 12 -21.75 7.60 3.30
C LEU A 12 -21.15 8.52 4.39
N GLU A 13 -21.08 9.83 4.15
CA GLU A 13 -20.53 10.84 5.07
C GLU A 13 -19.09 10.56 5.53
N PHE A 14 -18.32 9.79 4.76
CA PHE A 14 -16.92 9.50 5.06
C PHE A 14 -16.03 10.70 4.73
N ASN A 15 -14.97 10.88 5.52
CA ASN A 15 -13.96 11.89 5.24
C ASN A 15 -13.22 11.54 3.92
N PRO A 16 -13.29 12.39 2.87
CA PRO A 16 -12.71 12.07 1.57
C PRO A 16 -11.19 11.92 1.60
N LEU A 17 -10.50 12.68 2.46
CA LEU A 17 -9.05 12.63 2.59
C LEU A 17 -8.60 11.30 3.22
N TRP A 18 -9.28 10.89 4.28
CA TRP A 18 -9.01 9.58 4.90
C TRP A 18 -9.23 8.45 3.89
N PHE A 19 -10.34 8.49 3.14
CA PHE A 19 -10.63 7.46 2.15
C PHE A 19 -9.58 7.43 1.02
N ALA A 20 -9.23 8.60 0.47
CA ALA A 20 -8.22 8.70 -0.57
C ALA A 20 -6.89 8.08 -0.11
N MET A 21 -6.49 8.35 1.14
CA MET A 21 -5.29 7.77 1.73
C MET A 21 -5.38 6.26 1.91
N MET A 22 -6.54 5.73 2.32
CA MET A 22 -6.74 4.28 2.42
C MET A 22 -6.63 3.58 1.05
N VAL A 23 -7.14 4.22 0.00
CA VAL A 23 -6.99 3.71 -1.38
C VAL A 23 -5.53 3.73 -1.81
N VAL A 24 -4.81 4.83 -1.54
CA VAL A 24 -3.39 4.95 -1.90
C VAL A 24 -2.54 3.88 -1.20
N ILE A 25 -2.72 3.69 0.10
CA ILE A 25 -1.97 2.69 0.87
C ILE A 25 -2.31 1.27 0.40
N ASN A 26 -3.59 0.95 0.16
CA ASN A 26 -4.00 -0.35 -0.38
C ASN A 26 -3.43 -0.60 -1.79
N LEU A 27 -3.44 0.42 -2.66
CA LEU A 27 -2.93 0.28 -4.02
C LEU A 27 -1.42 0.06 -4.01
N GLN A 28 -0.69 0.78 -3.16
CA GLN A 28 0.75 0.56 -2.96
C GLN A 28 1.02 -0.87 -2.43
N ALA A 29 0.22 -1.34 -1.46
CA ALA A 29 0.30 -2.71 -0.96
C ALA A 29 0.10 -3.75 -2.08
N GLY A 30 -0.86 -3.50 -2.97
CA GLY A 30 -1.13 -4.33 -4.14
C GLY A 30 0.06 -4.43 -5.10
N PHE A 31 0.82 -3.36 -5.28
CA PHE A 31 2.04 -3.37 -6.11
C PHE A 31 3.22 -4.12 -5.51
N LEU A 32 3.17 -4.50 -4.23
CA LEU A 32 4.20 -5.32 -3.59
C LEU A 32 3.94 -6.82 -3.75
N SER A 33 2.68 -7.22 -3.99
CA SER A 33 2.31 -8.62 -4.12
C SER A 33 2.47 -9.12 -5.58
N PRO A 34 3.09 -10.30 -5.82
CA PRO A 34 3.04 -10.94 -7.15
C PRO A 34 1.57 -11.16 -7.56
N PRO A 35 1.14 -10.91 -8.82
CA PRO A 35 1.90 -10.71 -10.06
C PRO A 35 2.23 -9.25 -10.42
N PHE A 36 1.77 -8.27 -9.65
CA PHE A 36 1.89 -6.84 -9.98
C PHE A 36 3.22 -6.23 -9.51
N ALA A 37 3.99 -6.95 -8.70
CA ALA A 37 5.32 -6.57 -8.25
C ALA A 37 6.37 -6.74 -9.35
N THR A 38 6.37 -5.82 -10.33
CA THR A 38 7.32 -5.80 -11.46
C THR A 38 8.79 -5.79 -11.00
N SER A 39 9.07 -5.20 -9.84
CA SER A 39 10.39 -5.17 -9.22
C SER A 39 10.96 -6.56 -8.94
N ILE A 40 10.12 -7.58 -8.68
CA ILE A 40 10.58 -8.95 -8.43
C ILE A 40 11.22 -9.54 -9.70
N PHE A 41 10.62 -9.29 -10.87
CA PHE A 41 11.17 -9.76 -12.15
C PHE A 41 12.46 -9.02 -12.52
N TYR A 42 12.53 -7.72 -12.25
CA TYR A 42 13.75 -6.94 -12.45
C TYR A 42 14.90 -7.45 -11.56
N LEU A 43 14.64 -7.64 -10.26
CA LEU A 43 15.63 -8.15 -9.31
C LEU A 43 16.09 -9.56 -9.68
N ARG A 44 15.18 -10.42 -10.17
CA ARG A 44 15.57 -11.74 -10.65
C ARG A 44 16.48 -11.67 -11.88
N GLY A 45 16.19 -10.78 -12.82
CA GLY A 45 16.98 -10.59 -14.04
C GLY A 45 18.36 -9.96 -13.78
N ALA A 46 18.46 -9.08 -12.79
CA ALA A 46 19.73 -8.47 -12.39
C ALA A 46 20.59 -9.36 -11.46
N ALA A 47 20.01 -10.37 -10.82
CA ALA A 47 20.73 -11.26 -9.92
C ALA A 47 21.72 -12.16 -10.68
N ALA A 48 22.99 -12.12 -10.25
CA ALA A 48 24.04 -12.97 -10.81
C ALA A 48 23.64 -14.46 -10.76
N PRO A 49 23.83 -15.24 -11.86
CA PRO A 49 23.44 -16.64 -11.92
C PRO A 49 24.08 -17.50 -10.81
N GLU A 50 25.30 -17.14 -10.41
CA GLU A 50 26.11 -17.79 -9.36
C GLU A 50 25.43 -17.81 -7.99
N LEU A 51 24.58 -16.82 -7.70
CA LEU A 51 23.87 -16.70 -6.42
C LEU A 51 22.66 -17.65 -6.32
N GLY A 52 22.25 -18.28 -7.42
CA GLY A 52 21.14 -19.25 -7.41
C GLY A 52 19.79 -18.70 -6.93
N ILE A 53 19.60 -17.36 -6.95
CA ILE A 53 18.39 -16.73 -6.40
C ILE A 53 17.16 -17.10 -7.23
N ALA A 54 16.31 -17.97 -6.68
CA ALA A 54 14.98 -18.23 -7.24
C ALA A 54 13.97 -17.13 -6.84
N TYR A 55 12.89 -17.00 -7.62
CA TYR A 55 11.78 -16.09 -7.32
C TYR A 55 11.24 -16.24 -5.89
N GLY A 56 11.20 -17.47 -5.37
CA GLY A 56 10.76 -17.74 -4.00
C GLY A 56 11.59 -17.03 -2.92
N HIS A 57 12.89 -16.82 -3.13
CA HIS A 57 13.74 -16.08 -2.18
C HIS A 57 13.36 -14.59 -2.13
N ILE A 58 13.10 -14.00 -3.29
CA ILE A 58 12.70 -12.60 -3.41
C ILE A 58 11.32 -12.41 -2.78
N ILE A 59 10.36 -13.27 -3.10
CA ILE A 59 9.00 -13.24 -2.54
C ILE A 59 9.03 -13.39 -1.01
N LYS A 60 9.89 -14.28 -0.49
CA LYS A 60 10.07 -14.45 0.97
C LYS A 60 10.53 -13.17 1.65
N GLY A 61 11.36 -12.37 0.98
CA GLY A 61 11.80 -11.06 1.48
C GLY A 61 10.69 -10.00 1.49
N VAL A 62 9.67 -10.13 0.64
CA VAL A 62 8.56 -9.16 0.54
C VAL A 62 7.49 -9.39 1.62
N TYR A 63 7.26 -10.64 2.04
CA TYR A 63 6.27 -10.96 3.08
C TYR A 63 6.37 -10.13 4.38
N PRO A 64 7.55 -9.95 5.02
CA PRO A 64 7.65 -9.12 6.22
C PRO A 64 7.25 -7.66 5.94
N PHE A 65 7.52 -7.16 4.75
CA PHE A 65 7.13 -5.80 4.36
C PHE A 65 5.62 -5.68 4.18
N ILE A 66 4.97 -6.68 3.56
CA ILE A 66 3.50 -6.76 3.48
C ILE A 66 2.88 -6.79 4.88
N ALA A 67 3.45 -7.54 5.82
CA ALA A 67 2.96 -7.59 7.20
C ALA A 67 2.99 -6.21 7.87
N ILE A 68 4.06 -5.42 7.68
CA ILE A 68 4.14 -4.04 8.18
C ILE A 68 3.05 -3.17 7.55
N VAL A 69 2.84 -3.28 6.24
CA VAL A 69 1.79 -2.51 5.55
C VAL A 69 0.40 -2.84 6.08
N LEU A 70 0.11 -4.12 6.35
CA LEU A 70 -1.16 -4.54 6.96
C LEU A 70 -1.34 -3.96 8.38
N VAL A 71 -0.28 -3.90 9.17
CA VAL A 71 -0.31 -3.23 10.49
C VAL A 71 -0.61 -1.74 10.33
N VAL A 72 0.04 -1.06 9.38
CA VAL A 72 -0.23 0.36 9.10
C VAL A 72 -1.67 0.59 8.67
N ILE A 73 -2.20 -0.22 7.75
CA ILE A 73 -3.61 -0.15 7.33
C ILE A 73 -4.53 -0.32 8.54
N THR A 74 -4.27 -1.33 9.37
CA THR A 74 -5.05 -1.60 10.58
C THR A 74 -5.05 -0.38 11.50
N LEU A 75 -3.88 0.21 11.76
CA LEU A 75 -3.76 1.41 12.59
C LEU A 75 -4.51 2.60 11.97
N CYS A 76 -4.40 2.84 10.67
CA CYS A 76 -5.11 3.96 10.03
C CYS A 76 -6.63 3.78 9.97
N VAL A 77 -7.12 2.53 10.01
CA VAL A 77 -8.55 2.22 10.10
C VAL A 77 -9.09 2.50 11.51
N PHE A 78 -8.39 2.05 12.55
CA PHE A 78 -8.82 2.26 13.94
C PHE A 78 -8.51 3.68 14.47
N PHE A 79 -7.47 4.33 13.93
CA PHE A 79 -7.00 5.64 14.33
C PHE A 79 -6.88 6.57 13.10
N PRO A 80 -8.01 7.03 12.52
CA PRO A 80 -8.02 7.90 11.34
C PRO A 80 -7.25 9.22 11.52
N GLN A 81 -7.06 9.65 12.76
CA GLN A 81 -6.30 10.83 13.17
C GLN A 81 -4.83 10.75 12.73
N ILE A 82 -4.26 9.55 12.61
CA ILE A 82 -2.89 9.37 12.07
C ILE A 82 -2.77 9.99 10.68
N VAL A 83 -3.81 9.82 9.86
CA VAL A 83 -3.87 10.35 8.49
C VAL A 83 -4.25 11.83 8.47
N LEU A 84 -5.19 12.23 9.33
CA LEU A 84 -5.81 13.56 9.30
C LEU A 84 -5.04 14.63 10.10
N TRP A 85 -4.16 14.22 11.03
CA TRP A 85 -3.48 15.12 11.96
C TRP A 85 -2.59 16.13 11.23
N LEU A 86 -1.67 15.66 10.38
CA LEU A 86 -0.74 16.55 9.69
C LEU A 86 -1.44 17.51 8.71
N PRO A 87 -2.35 17.03 7.83
CA PRO A 87 -3.15 17.92 6.98
C PRO A 87 -3.97 18.94 7.77
N GLY A 88 -4.55 18.56 8.92
CA GLY A 88 -5.31 19.48 9.77
C GLY A 88 -4.47 20.56 10.46
N LEU A 89 -3.14 20.38 10.53
CA LEU A 89 -2.21 21.41 11.01
C LEU A 89 -1.70 22.32 9.90
N MET A 90 -1.53 21.79 8.68
CA MET A 90 -0.94 22.52 7.55
C MET A 90 -1.98 23.21 6.65
N ILE A 91 -3.16 22.63 6.52
CA ILE A 91 -4.25 23.09 5.66
C ILE A 91 -5.31 23.70 6.58
N ARG A 92 -5.08 24.94 6.98
CA ARG A 92 -6.05 25.80 7.65
C ARG A 92 -6.35 27.01 6.79
#